data_AF-A0A968NWI2-F1
#
_entry.id   AF-A0A968NWI2-F1
#
_cell.length_a   1.000
_cell.length_b   1.000
_cell.length_c   1.000
_cell.angle_alpha   90.00
_cell.angle_beta   90.00
_cell.angle_gamma   90.00
#
_symmetry.space_group_name_H-M   'P 1'
#
loop_
_entity.id
_entity.type
_entity.pdbx_description
1 polymer ?
#
loop_
_entity_poly.entity_id
_entity_poly.type
_entity_poly.pdbx_seq_one_letter_code
_entity_poly.pdbx_strand_id
1 'polypeptide(L)'
;MVDEPPPIVGPPLPVAAERAIYDVHAMGNPVLWWFTVAAIALLGALLTARASVWLRQRPVSLDDGYTWTALYIIVNWTANLLPWVSVTRCVFIYHYMPSVLFAFMALALVIDRWLSSPRDWQRIVGLTAVFLILIAFVYWLPMFLGLPMTPEAVMSRRWLRSWI
;
A
#
# COMPACT_ATOMS: atom_id res chain seq x y z
N MET A 1 17.90 21.44 -14.74
CA MET A 1 17.11 21.83 -13.57
C MET A 1 17.02 23.34 -13.60
N VAL A 2 15.85 23.87 -13.91
CA VAL A 2 15.61 25.32 -13.99
C VAL A 2 15.56 25.85 -12.56
N ASP A 3 16.26 26.95 -12.28
CA ASP A 3 16.19 27.65 -11.00
C ASP A 3 14.85 28.37 -10.91
N GLU A 4 13.81 27.66 -10.45
CA GLU A 4 12.53 28.29 -10.14
C GLU A 4 12.66 29.16 -8.87
N PRO A 5 12.09 30.37 -8.88
CA PRO A 5 12.09 31.24 -7.71
C PRO A 5 11.28 30.60 -6.57
N PRO A 6 11.65 30.86 -5.30
CA PRO A 6 10.94 30.30 -4.15
C PRO A 6 9.46 30.72 -4.17
N PRO A 7 8.54 29.85 -3.73
CA PRO A 7 7.11 30.15 -3.71
C PRO A 7 6.81 31.36 -2.84
N ILE A 8 5.98 32.28 -3.36
CA ILE A 8 5.56 33.52 -2.69
C ILE A 8 4.68 33.24 -1.46
N VAL A 9 4.03 32.07 -1.42
CA VAL A 9 3.10 31.66 -0.35
C VAL A 9 3.55 30.30 0.20
N GLY A 10 4.00 30.26 1.46
CA GLY A 10 4.45 29.04 2.14
C GLY A 10 5.18 29.34 3.46
N PRO A 11 5.50 28.31 4.27
CA PRO A 11 6.33 28.48 5.47
C PRO A 11 7.73 29.01 5.10
N PRO A 12 8.36 29.83 5.96
CA PRO A 12 9.68 30.40 5.67
C PRO A 12 10.73 29.29 5.47
N LEU A 13 11.67 29.53 4.55
CA LEU A 13 12.77 28.62 4.29
C LEU A 13 13.60 28.40 5.57
N PRO A 14 14.06 27.16 5.86
CA PRO A 14 15.06 26.95 6.89
C PRO A 14 16.30 27.80 6.58
N VAL A 15 16.83 28.52 7.58
CA VAL A 15 17.94 29.49 7.45
C VAL A 15 19.21 28.90 6.81
N ALA A 16 19.33 27.57 6.79
CA ALA A 16 20.46 26.82 6.21
C ALA A 16 20.20 26.18 4.83
N ALA A 17 19.01 26.35 4.24
CA ALA A 17 18.67 25.72 2.95
C ALA A 17 18.94 26.69 1.78
N GLU A 18 20.14 26.60 1.18
CA GLU A 18 20.49 27.35 -0.05
C GLU A 18 19.59 27.00 -1.24
N ARG A 19 18.95 25.82 -1.24
CA ARG A 19 18.02 25.36 -2.28
C ARG A 19 16.98 24.41 -1.68
N ALA A 20 15.72 24.83 -1.62
CA ALA A 20 14.61 23.98 -1.19
C ALA A 20 13.79 23.52 -2.39
N ILE A 21 13.40 22.25 -2.41
CA ILE A 21 12.54 21.66 -3.44
C ILE A 21 11.11 21.61 -2.89
N TYR A 22 10.16 22.13 -3.68
CA TYR A 22 8.73 22.05 -3.43
C TYR A 22 8.10 21.20 -4.53
N ASP A 23 7.83 19.94 -4.24
CA ASP A 23 7.20 19.03 -5.19
C ASP A 23 6.20 18.11 -4.46
N VAL A 24 5.08 17.81 -5.12
CA VAL A 24 4.03 16.95 -4.60
C VAL A 24 3.99 15.68 -5.45
N HIS A 25 4.44 14.57 -4.86
CA HIS A 25 4.44 13.29 -5.55
C HIS A 25 3.25 12.44 -5.13
N ALA A 26 2.44 12.03 -6.12
CA ALA A 26 1.41 10.99 -5.97
C ALA A 26 2.04 9.58 -5.91
N MET A 27 3.00 9.40 -5.01
CA MET A 27 3.60 8.11 -4.66
C MET A 27 2.82 7.54 -3.48
N GLY A 28 2.54 6.23 -3.45
CA GLY A 28 1.99 5.61 -2.24
C GLY A 28 3.05 5.25 -1.22
N ASN A 29 2.64 4.93 0.00
CA ASN A 29 3.52 4.44 1.04
C ASN A 29 4.10 3.06 0.64
N PRO A 30 5.42 2.95 0.42
CA PRO A 30 6.06 1.72 -0.03
C PRO A 30 5.76 0.49 0.83
N VAL A 31 5.90 0.65 2.15
CA VAL A 31 5.69 -0.44 3.10
C VAL A 31 4.24 -0.91 3.06
N LEU A 32 3.31 0.04 3.06
CA LEU A 32 1.89 -0.25 2.96
C LEU A 32 1.56 -1.01 1.65
N TRP A 33 2.09 -0.55 0.52
CA TRP A 33 1.84 -1.19 -0.78
C TRP A 33 2.41 -2.60 -0.87
N TRP A 34 3.64 -2.83 -0.39
CA TRP A 34 4.19 -4.18 -0.38
C TRP A 34 3.42 -5.11 0.55
N PHE A 35 2.93 -4.60 1.68
CA PHE A 35 2.09 -5.39 2.59
C PHE A 35 0.72 -5.70 2.00
N THR A 36 0.09 -4.81 1.24
CA THR A 36 -1.16 -5.15 0.54
C THR A 36 -0.95 -6.19 -0.54
N VAL A 37 0.16 -6.15 -1.30
CA VAL A 37 0.52 -7.20 -2.25
C VAL A 37 0.68 -8.55 -1.54
N ALA A 38 1.40 -8.58 -0.42
CA ALA A 38 1.56 -9.79 0.38
C ALA A 38 0.21 -10.31 0.93
N ALA A 39 -0.68 -9.41 1.37
CA ALA A 39 -2.01 -9.76 1.86
C ALA A 39 -2.90 -10.35 0.76
N ILE A 40 -2.92 -9.74 -0.43
CA ILE A 40 -3.67 -10.26 -1.60
C ILE A 40 -3.14 -11.65 -1.99
N ALA A 41 -1.81 -11.82 -2.04
CA ALA A 41 -1.20 -13.11 -2.36
C ALA A 41 -1.54 -14.17 -1.30
N LEU A 42 -1.49 -13.83 -0.01
CA LEU A 42 -1.85 -14.73 1.09
C LEU A 42 -3.32 -15.15 1.01
N LEU A 43 -4.25 -14.20 0.86
CA LEU A 43 -5.68 -14.51 0.74
C LEU A 43 -5.96 -15.36 -0.51
N GLY A 44 -5.35 -15.03 -1.65
CA GLY A 44 -5.45 -15.83 -2.88
C GLY A 44 -4.95 -17.26 -2.69
N ALA A 45 -3.80 -17.45 -2.02
CA ALA A 45 -3.25 -18.77 -1.70
C ALA A 45 -4.17 -19.56 -0.75
N LEU A 46 -4.76 -18.91 0.26
CA LEU A 46 -5.69 -19.57 1.19
C LEU A 46 -7.00 -19.98 0.49
N LEU A 47 -7.56 -19.12 -0.36
CA LEU A 47 -8.77 -19.42 -1.13
C LEU A 47 -8.54 -20.56 -2.12
N THR A 48 -7.42 -20.56 -2.84
CA THR A 48 -7.06 -21.63 -3.79
C THR A 48 -6.81 -22.95 -3.07
N ALA A 49 -6.13 -22.95 -1.92
CA ALA A 49 -5.95 -24.14 -1.09
C ALA A 49 -7.32 -24.70 -0.64
N ARG A 50 -8.22 -23.86 -0.12
CA ARG A 50 -9.58 -24.26 0.29
C ARG A 50 -10.39 -24.84 -0.87
N ALA A 51 -10.37 -24.19 -2.03
CA ALA A 51 -11.03 -24.67 -3.24
C ALA A 51 -10.48 -26.04 -3.68
N SER A 52 -9.16 -26.24 -3.60
CA SER A 52 -8.52 -27.51 -3.97
C SER A 52 -8.94 -28.67 -3.06
N VAL A 53 -9.11 -28.43 -1.76
CA VAL A 53 -9.58 -29.43 -0.80
C VAL A 53 -11.06 -29.74 -1.05
N TRP A 54 -11.87 -28.71 -1.27
CA TRP A 54 -13.30 -28.84 -1.60
C TRP A 54 -13.53 -29.69 -2.86
N LEU A 55 -12.71 -29.50 -3.90
CA LEU A 55 -12.76 -30.30 -5.14
C LEU A 55 -12.35 -31.76 -4.95
N ARG A 56 -11.50 -32.08 -3.95
CA ARG A 56 -10.89 -33.41 -3.82
C ARG A 56 -11.62 -34.35 -2.85
N GLN A 57 -12.12 -33.91 -1.69
CA GLN A 57 -12.45 -34.84 -0.59
C GLN A 57 -13.63 -34.44 0.33
N ARG A 58 -14.81 -34.07 -0.21
CA ARG A 58 -16.08 -33.66 0.51
C ARG A 58 -16.21 -32.14 0.72
N PRO A 59 -17.44 -31.62 0.93
CA PRO A 59 -17.63 -30.17 1.05
C PRO A 59 -16.93 -29.64 2.31
N VAL A 60 -15.80 -28.96 2.10
CA VAL A 60 -15.30 -27.99 3.08
C VAL A 60 -16.45 -27.03 3.36
N SER A 61 -16.79 -26.83 4.64
CA SER A 61 -17.72 -25.76 5.00
C SER A 61 -17.09 -24.44 4.59
N LEU A 62 -17.60 -23.86 3.51
CA LEU A 62 -17.29 -22.49 3.09
C LEU A 62 -18.03 -21.48 3.97
N ASP A 63 -18.77 -21.96 4.98
CA ASP A 63 -19.63 -21.18 5.87
C ASP A 63 -18.85 -20.59 7.06
N ASP A 64 -17.59 -20.19 6.84
CA ASP A 64 -16.95 -19.21 7.70
C ASP A 64 -17.12 -17.82 7.04
N GLY A 65 -17.65 -16.85 7.79
CA GLY A 65 -17.82 -15.48 7.27
C GLY A 65 -16.52 -14.91 6.68
N TYR A 66 -15.37 -15.37 7.20
CA TYR A 66 -14.05 -15.02 6.73
C TYR A 66 -13.74 -15.47 5.28
N THR A 67 -14.13 -16.67 4.84
CA THR A 67 -13.90 -17.09 3.44
C THR A 67 -14.72 -16.21 2.50
N TRP A 68 -15.97 -15.92 2.84
CA TRP A 68 -16.82 -15.05 2.04
C TRP A 68 -16.29 -13.62 1.98
N THR A 69 -15.82 -13.06 3.11
CA THR A 69 -15.18 -11.75 3.14
C THR A 69 -13.91 -11.73 2.29
N ALA A 70 -13.02 -12.73 2.43
CA ALA A 70 -11.80 -12.83 1.64
C ALA A 70 -12.09 -12.97 0.13
N LEU A 71 -13.09 -13.79 -0.23
CA LEU A 71 -13.53 -13.97 -1.61
C LEU A 71 -14.09 -12.66 -2.18
N TYR A 72 -14.96 -11.97 -1.44
CA TYR A 72 -15.49 -10.66 -1.82
C TYR A 72 -14.37 -9.67 -2.10
N ILE A 73 -13.38 -9.58 -1.21
CA ILE A 73 -12.24 -8.68 -1.37
C ILE A 73 -11.43 -9.02 -2.63
N ILE A 74 -11.07 -10.29 -2.84
CA ILE A 74 -10.24 -10.72 -3.98
C ILE A 74 -10.99 -10.53 -5.32
N VAL A 75 -12.27 -10.88 -5.36
CA VAL A 75 -13.11 -10.69 -6.56
C VAL A 75 -13.19 -9.20 -6.91
N ASN A 76 -13.47 -8.33 -5.94
CA ASN A 76 -13.57 -6.90 -6.20
C ASN A 76 -12.22 -6.25 -6.53
N TRP A 77 -11.13 -6.66 -5.87
CA TRP A 77 -9.78 -6.23 -6.23
C TRP A 77 -9.48 -6.57 -7.70
N THR A 78 -9.77 -7.81 -8.10
CA THR A 78 -9.56 -8.28 -9.48
C THR A 78 -10.46 -7.55 -10.47
N ALA A 79 -11.75 -7.38 -10.16
CA ALA A 79 -12.72 -6.72 -11.03
C ALA A 79 -12.37 -5.24 -11.28
N ASN A 80 -11.80 -4.56 -10.29
CA ASN A 80 -11.37 -3.17 -10.43
C ASN A 80 -10.01 -3.02 -11.11
N LEU A 81 -9.17 -4.07 -11.11
CA LEU A 81 -7.83 -4.04 -11.72
C LEU A 81 -7.86 -4.49 -13.18
N LEU A 82 -8.57 -5.58 -13.46
CA LEU A 82 -8.54 -6.29 -14.74
C LEU A 82 -8.87 -5.42 -15.98
N PRO A 83 -9.83 -4.47 -15.92
CA PRO A 83 -10.12 -3.59 -17.05
C PRO A 83 -8.90 -2.79 -17.50
N TRP A 84 -8.05 -2.37 -16.56
CA TRP A 84 -6.88 -1.52 -16.84
C TRP A 84 -5.67 -2.30 -17.33
N VAL A 85 -5.59 -3.60 -17.05
CA VAL A 85 -4.49 -4.47 -17.52
C VAL A 85 -4.49 -4.62 -19.04
N SER A 86 -5.67 -4.59 -19.67
CA SER A 86 -5.81 -4.80 -21.12
C SER A 86 -5.77 -3.49 -21.93
N VAL A 87 -5.61 -2.34 -21.29
CA VAL A 87 -5.62 -1.04 -21.96
C VAL A 87 -4.26 -0.80 -22.63
N THR A 88 -4.30 -0.53 -23.94
CA THR A 88 -3.10 -0.23 -24.76
C THR A 88 -2.71 1.24 -24.76
N ARG A 89 -3.54 2.11 -24.19
CA ARG A 89 -3.25 3.55 -24.01
C ARG A 89 -2.44 3.78 -22.72
N CYS A 90 -1.93 5.00 -22.56
CA CYS A 90 -1.21 5.41 -21.35
C CYS A 90 -2.10 5.24 -20.10
N VAL A 91 -1.63 4.44 -19.15
CA VAL A 91 -2.25 4.26 -17.84
C VAL A 91 -1.34 4.80 -16.75
N PHE A 92 -1.94 5.53 -15.82
CA PHE A 92 -1.26 6.09 -14.65
C PHE A 92 -1.74 5.43 -13.36
N ILE A 93 -1.02 5.69 -12.26
CA ILE A 93 -1.26 5.08 -10.94
C ILE A 93 -2.70 5.28 -10.42
N TYR A 94 -3.39 6.37 -10.79
CA TYR A 94 -4.74 6.63 -10.30
C TYR A 94 -5.77 5.58 -10.78
N HIS A 95 -5.53 4.91 -11.90
CA HIS A 95 -6.39 3.82 -12.36
C HIS A 95 -6.37 2.62 -11.40
N TYR A 96 -5.30 2.48 -10.61
CA TYR A 96 -5.19 1.45 -9.58
C TYR A 96 -5.92 1.82 -8.28
N MET A 97 -6.29 3.08 -8.06
CA MET A 97 -6.88 3.55 -6.80
C MET A 97 -8.18 2.83 -6.40
N PRO A 98 -9.12 2.49 -7.30
CA PRO A 98 -10.28 1.69 -6.92
C PRO A 98 -9.89 0.30 -6.40
N SER A 99 -8.90 -0.33 -7.04
CA SER A 99 -8.40 -1.66 -6.66
C SER A 99 -7.65 -1.61 -5.32
N VAL A 100 -6.84 -0.57 -5.08
CA VAL A 100 -6.02 -0.48 -3.87
C VAL A 100 -6.87 -0.41 -2.59
N LEU A 101 -8.11 0.10 -2.66
CA LEU A 101 -9.04 0.08 -1.53
C LEU A 101 -9.32 -1.36 -1.07
N PHE A 102 -9.59 -2.27 -2.00
CA PHE A 102 -9.76 -3.69 -1.68
C PHE A 102 -8.46 -4.33 -1.20
N ALA A 103 -7.31 -3.88 -1.71
CA ALA A 103 -6.01 -4.33 -1.22
C ALA A 103 -5.75 -3.89 0.23
N PHE A 104 -6.20 -2.69 0.64
CA PHE A 104 -6.18 -2.25 2.04
C PHE A 104 -7.13 -3.07 2.91
N MET A 105 -8.34 -3.39 2.42
CA MET A 105 -9.26 -4.29 3.13
C MET A 105 -8.67 -5.69 3.33
N ALA A 106 -7.96 -6.22 2.32
CA ALA A 106 -7.25 -7.49 2.44
C ALA A 106 -6.21 -7.46 3.56
N LEU A 107 -5.39 -6.40 3.58
CA LEU A 107 -4.38 -6.21 4.63
C LEU A 107 -5.01 -6.06 6.01
N ALA A 108 -6.09 -5.28 6.13
CA ALA A 108 -6.83 -5.11 7.37
C ALA A 108 -7.39 -6.45 7.88
N LEU A 109 -7.95 -7.27 7.00
CA LEU A 109 -8.47 -8.61 7.35
C LEU A 109 -7.35 -9.53 7.87
N VAL A 110 -6.16 -9.49 7.24
CA VAL A 110 -5.00 -10.28 7.67
C VAL A 110 -4.50 -9.81 9.03
N ILE A 111 -4.35 -8.50 9.23
CA ILE A 111 -3.89 -7.92 10.49
C ILE A 111 -4.89 -8.21 11.62
N ASP A 112 -6.19 -8.01 11.38
CA ASP A 112 -7.24 -8.33 12.35
C ASP A 112 -7.17 -9.79 12.80
N ARG A 113 -6.97 -10.71 11.84
CA ARG A 113 -6.85 -12.14 12.14
C ARG A 113 -5.61 -12.47 12.98
N TRP A 114 -4.50 -11.78 12.74
CA TRP A 114 -3.26 -11.93 13.48
C TRP A 114 -3.36 -11.35 14.90
N LEU A 115 -3.99 -10.18 15.06
CA LEU A 115 -4.21 -9.55 16.36
C LEU A 115 -5.20 -10.34 17.23
N SER A 116 -6.26 -10.88 16.62
CA SER A 116 -7.26 -11.72 17.28
C SER A 116 -6.79 -13.17 17.51
N SER A 117 -5.60 -13.55 17.04
CA SER A 117 -5.09 -14.91 17.22
C SER A 117 -4.68 -15.17 18.67
N PRO A 118 -4.86 -16.40 19.19
CA PRO A 118 -4.31 -16.79 20.49
C PRO A 118 -2.77 -16.94 20.49
N ARG A 119 -2.13 -16.93 19.32
CA ARG A 119 -0.68 -17.10 19.20
C ARG A 119 0.03 -15.75 19.28
N ASP A 120 0.87 -15.57 20.29
CA ASP A 120 1.58 -14.30 20.52
C ASP A 120 2.43 -13.86 19.34
N TRP A 121 3.09 -14.79 18.65
CA TRP A 121 3.89 -14.45 17.47
C TRP A 121 3.06 -13.80 16.36
N GLN A 122 1.79 -14.19 16.18
CA GLN A 122 0.91 -13.59 15.17
C GLN A 122 0.54 -12.17 15.57
N ARG A 123 0.23 -11.96 16.85
CA ARG A 123 -0.06 -10.62 17.39
C ARG A 123 1.14 -9.69 17.23
N ILE A 124 2.34 -10.17 17.56
CA ILE A 124 3.58 -9.42 17.41
C ILE A 124 3.77 -9.03 15.94
N VAL A 125 3.65 -9.97 15.00
CA VAL A 125 3.77 -9.69 13.57
C VAL A 125 2.73 -8.65 13.11
N GLY A 126 1.47 -8.78 13.53
CA GLY A 126 0.40 -7.83 13.20
C GLY A 126 0.69 -6.42 13.72
N LEU A 127 1.10 -6.29 14.99
CA LEU A 127 1.49 -5.01 15.59
C LEU A 127 2.70 -4.40 14.89
N THR A 128 3.75 -5.20 14.65
CA THR A 128 4.95 -4.75 13.94
C THR A 128 4.60 -4.23 12.55
N ALA A 129 3.71 -4.92 11.81
CA ALA A 129 3.27 -4.46 10.50
C ALA A 129 2.59 -3.08 10.56
N VAL A 130 1.69 -2.86 11.53
CA VAL A 130 1.03 -1.57 11.75
C VAL A 130 2.05 -0.47 12.07
N PHE A 131 2.97 -0.72 13.00
CA PHE A 131 4.01 0.27 13.36
C PHE A 131 4.92 0.61 12.18
N LEU A 132 5.32 -0.38 11.37
CA LEU A 132 6.13 -0.14 10.17
C LEU A 132 5.40 0.72 9.14
N ILE A 133 4.09 0.51 8.93
CA ILE A 133 3.27 1.34 8.05
C ILE A 133 3.24 2.79 8.55
N LEU A 134 3.05 3.00 9.86
CA LEU A 134 2.99 4.32 10.47
C LEU A 134 4.34 5.06 10.39
N ILE A 135 5.44 4.36 10.71
CA ILE A 135 6.79 4.91 10.59
C ILE A 135 7.08 5.31 9.13
N ALA A 136 6.73 4.45 8.17
CA ALA A 136 6.86 4.78 6.76
C ALA A 136 6.00 6.00 6.40
N PHE A 137 4.75 6.07 6.84
CA PHE A 137 3.89 7.22 6.57
C PHE A 137 4.53 8.53 7.07
N VAL A 138 5.05 8.55 8.30
CA VAL A 138 5.74 9.73 8.85
C VAL A 138 7.01 10.08 8.05
N TYR A 139 7.77 9.07 7.63
CA TYR A 139 9.00 9.29 6.85
C TYR A 139 8.73 9.93 5.48
N TRP A 140 7.64 9.54 4.80
CA TRP A 140 7.22 10.09 3.50
C TRP A 140 6.26 11.28 3.58
N LEU A 141 5.72 11.61 4.77
CA LEU A 141 4.76 12.69 4.97
C LEU A 141 5.18 14.03 4.34
N PRO A 142 6.45 14.47 4.42
CA PRO A 142 6.87 15.73 3.80
C PRO A 142 6.65 15.77 2.29
N MET A 143 6.79 14.64 1.59
CA MET A 143 6.52 14.55 0.15
C MET A 143 5.03 14.61 -0.19
N PHE A 144 4.18 14.00 0.63
CA PHE A 144 2.74 14.01 0.39
C PHE A 144 2.15 15.40 0.61
N LEU A 145 2.74 16.17 1.52
CA LEU A 145 2.30 17.53 1.86
C LEU A 145 3.02 18.62 1.06
N GLY A 146 4.01 18.29 0.23
CA GLY A 146 4.82 19.28 -0.49
C GLY A 146 5.62 20.21 0.41
N LEU A 147 6.05 19.72 1.59
CA LEU A 147 6.86 20.50 2.52
C LEU A 147 8.26 20.77 1.94
N PRO A 148 8.89 21.91 2.26
CA PRO A 148 10.23 22.23 1.78
C PRO A 148 11.24 21.19 2.26
N MET A 149 11.96 20.59 1.31
CA MET A 149 13.02 19.60 1.59
C MET A 149 14.32 19.98 0.90
N THR A 150 15.45 19.60 1.51
CA THR A 150 16.76 19.69 0.84
C THR A 150 16.90 18.62 -0.25
N PRO A 151 17.75 18.82 -1.26
CA PRO A 151 17.99 17.83 -2.31
C PRO A 151 18.41 16.46 -1.76
N GLU A 152 19.21 16.43 -0.69
CA GLU A 152 19.67 15.21 -0.02
C GLU A 152 18.50 14.49 0.66
N ALA A 153 17.59 15.26 1.30
CA ALA A 153 16.39 14.73 1.92
C ALA A 153 15.44 14.10 0.89
N VAL A 154 15.32 14.69 -0.30
CA VAL A 154 14.56 14.08 -1.42
C VAL A 154 15.26 12.82 -1.92
N MET A 155 16.58 12.87 -2.11
CA MET A 155 17.36 11.74 -2.63
C MET A 155 17.33 10.52 -1.70
N SER A 156 17.42 10.73 -0.39
CA SER A 156 17.35 9.64 0.61
C SER A 156 16.02 8.87 0.58
N ARG A 157 14.95 9.50 0.08
CA ARG A 157 13.61 8.90 -0.04
C ARG A 157 13.35 8.27 -1.41
N ARG A 158 14.30 8.37 -2.36
CA ARG A 158 14.31 7.64 -3.64
C ARG A 158 14.89 6.24 -3.46
N TRP A 159 14.08 5.34 -2.93
CA TRP A 159 14.53 3.98 -2.69
C TRP A 159 14.76 3.18 -3.98
N LEU A 160 13.98 3.46 -5.02
CA LEU A 160 14.20 2.91 -6.36
C LEU A 160 14.66 4.02 -7.29
N ARG A 161 15.53 3.67 -8.26
CA ARG A 161 16.03 4.63 -9.26
C ARG A 161 14.92 5.25 -10.12
N SER A 162 13.80 4.54 -10.25
CA SER A 162 12.61 4.99 -11.00
C SER A 162 11.59 5.73 -10.13
N TRP A 163 11.85 5.90 -8.83
CA TRP A 163 11.02 6.72 -7.97
C TRP A 163 11.56 8.14 -7.95
N ILE A 164 10.64 9.09 -8.14
CA ILE A 164 10.90 10.54 -8.24
C ILE A 164 11.66 10.88 -9.52
#